data_AF-A0A543AUD4-F1
#
_entry.id   AF-A0A543AUD4-F1
#
_cell.length_a   1.000
_cell.length_b   1.000
_cell.length_c   1.000
_cell.angle_alpha   90.00
_cell.angle_beta   90.00
_cell.angle_gamma   90.00
#
_symmetry.space_group_name_H-M   'P 1'
#
loop_
_entity.id
_entity.type
_entity.pdbx_description
1 polymer ?
#
loop_
_entity_poly.entity_id
_entity_poly.type
_entity_poly.pdbx_seq_one_letter_code
_entity_poly.pdbx_strand_id
1 'polypeptide(L)'
;MLINKGGVKIERVFAVTTPELLQEPEFRRTYQIHVDMGASIRLLPIDQLSLWSRNALDDFILFDDELLYEVTKLSGIRSSGTPQYQTRITLDESRVERKRELFAEIWGVGTAPT
;
A
#
# COMPACT_ATOMS: atom_id res chain seq x y z
N MET A 1 0.45 22.78 -3.88
CA MET A 1 -0.27 21.53 -4.18
C MET A 1 0.17 21.10 -5.57
N LEU A 2 1.13 20.17 -5.67
CA LEU A 2 1.65 19.69 -6.95
C LEU A 2 0.68 18.62 -7.45
N ILE A 3 -0.15 19.02 -8.41
CA ILE A 3 -1.05 18.12 -9.12
C ILE A 3 -0.19 17.44 -10.19
N ASN A 4 -0.16 16.10 -10.21
CA ASN A 4 0.48 15.32 -11.28
C ASN A 4 -0.05 15.79 -12.65
N LYS A 5 0.72 15.65 -13.75
CA LYS A 5 0.39 16.13 -15.11
C LYS A 5 -1.01 15.73 -15.62
N GLY A 6 -1.67 14.74 -15.00
CA GLY A 6 -3.03 14.30 -15.31
C GLY A 6 -4.14 14.78 -14.35
N GLY A 7 -3.89 15.65 -13.38
CA GLY A 7 -4.96 16.12 -12.47
C GLY A 7 -5.23 15.23 -11.25
N VAL A 8 -4.64 14.03 -11.20
CA VAL A 8 -4.98 12.99 -10.23
C VAL A 8 -4.25 13.20 -8.89
N LYS A 9 -5.00 13.07 -7.79
CA LYS A 9 -4.45 13.02 -6.43
C LYS A 9 -3.98 11.61 -6.13
N ILE A 10 -2.70 11.46 -5.75
CA ILE A 10 -2.14 10.16 -5.37
C ILE A 10 -1.85 10.18 -3.87
N GLU A 11 -2.43 9.21 -3.15
CA GLU A 11 -2.17 8.96 -1.74
C GLU A 11 -1.57 7.56 -1.60
N ARG A 12 -0.44 7.47 -0.87
CA ARG A 12 0.31 6.22 -0.72
C ARG A 12 0.70 6.01 0.73
N VAL A 13 0.52 4.78 1.20
CA VAL A 13 1.02 4.32 2.49
C VAL A 13 2.14 3.31 2.26
N PHE A 14 3.30 3.54 2.86
CA PHE A 14 4.34 2.52 2.95
C PHE A 14 4.24 1.82 4.30
N ALA A 15 3.96 0.52 4.27
CA ALA A 15 3.98 -0.32 5.44
C ALA A 15 5.44 -0.67 5.79
N VAL A 16 5.87 -0.34 7.01
CA VAL A 16 7.24 -0.46 7.47
C VAL A 16 7.27 -1.49 8.59
N THR A 17 8.02 -2.57 8.40
CA THR A 17 8.15 -3.63 9.41
C THR A 17 9.14 -3.27 10.50
N THR A 18 10.21 -2.54 10.16
CA THR A 18 11.23 -2.10 11.12
C THR A 18 11.73 -0.68 10.78
N PRO A 19 12.11 0.14 11.78
CA PRO A 19 12.60 1.49 11.54
C PRO A 19 13.87 1.58 10.66
N GLU A 20 14.68 0.52 10.65
CA GLU A 20 15.93 0.44 9.88
C GLU A 20 15.69 0.50 8.37
N LEU A 21 14.54 -0.02 7.89
CA LEU A 21 14.16 0.06 6.48
C LEU A 21 14.09 1.50 5.95
N LEU A 22 13.77 2.47 6.81
CA LEU A 22 13.73 3.89 6.44
C LEU A 22 15.12 4.45 6.10
N GLN A 23 16.18 3.79 6.57
CA GLN A 23 17.57 4.16 6.30
C GLN A 23 18.12 3.49 5.04
N GLU A 24 17.42 2.49 4.51
CA GLU A 24 17.90 1.76 3.34
C GLU A 24 17.90 2.65 2.09
N PRO A 25 19.01 2.65 1.30
CA PRO A 25 19.10 3.46 0.09
C PRO A 25 17.98 3.18 -0.92
N GLU A 26 17.55 1.92 -1.03
CA GLU A 26 16.50 1.50 -1.95
C GLU A 26 15.13 2.05 -1.54
N PHE A 27 14.81 2.01 -0.25
CA PHE A 27 13.59 2.62 0.29
C PHE A 27 13.60 4.13 0.04
N ARG A 28 14.68 4.82 0.41
CA ARG A 28 14.82 6.28 0.22
C ARG A 28 14.68 6.69 -1.24
N ARG A 29 15.28 5.92 -2.16
CA ARG A 29 15.17 6.16 -3.60
C ARG A 29 13.73 5.99 -4.08
N THR A 30 13.07 4.90 -3.68
CA THR A 30 11.68 4.62 -4.05
C THR A 30 10.77 5.72 -3.50
N TYR A 31 10.93 6.06 -2.23
CA TYR A 31 10.22 7.15 -1.57
C TYR A 31 10.38 8.47 -2.33
N GLN A 32 11.61 8.86 -2.67
CA GLN A 32 11.88 10.10 -3.40
C GLN A 32 11.18 10.13 -4.76
N ILE A 33 11.17 9.02 -5.50
CA ILE A 33 10.45 8.92 -6.78
C ILE A 33 8.95 9.23 -6.58
N HIS A 34 8.33 8.75 -5.51
CA HIS A 34 6.93 9.04 -5.24
C HIS A 34 6.67 10.49 -4.84
N VAL A 35 7.57 11.10 -4.06
CA VAL A 35 7.51 12.52 -3.72
C VAL A 35 7.63 13.38 -4.98
N ASP A 36 8.60 13.07 -5.85
CA ASP A 36 8.84 13.82 -7.09
C ASP A 36 7.66 13.75 -8.07
N MET A 37 6.88 12.67 -8.00
CA MET A 37 5.63 12.51 -8.76
C MET A 37 4.43 13.24 -8.11
N GLY A 38 4.61 13.89 -6.96
CA GLY A 38 3.56 14.62 -6.26
C GLY A 38 2.63 13.74 -5.42
N ALA A 39 3.04 12.51 -5.08
CA ALA A 39 2.24 11.68 -4.19
C ALA A 39 2.29 12.20 -2.75
N SER A 40 1.14 12.17 -2.07
CA SER A 40 1.08 12.33 -0.62
C SER A 40 1.41 10.99 0.02
N ILE A 41 2.47 10.94 0.81
CA ILE A 41 2.99 9.68 1.36
C ILE A 41 2.83 9.68 2.88
N ARG A 42 2.39 8.54 3.43
CA ARG A 42 2.43 8.24 4.86
C ARG A 42 3.21 6.96 5.12
N LEU A 43 3.86 6.91 6.28
CA LEU A 43 4.55 5.74 6.80
C LEU A 43 3.67 5.07 7.84
N LEU A 44 3.54 3.75 7.74
CA LEU A 44 2.74 2.95 8.64
C LEU A 44 3.60 1.86 9.27
N PRO A 45 4.03 2.04 10.53
CA PRO A 45 4.62 0.96 11.30
C PRO A 45 3.60 -0.18 11.45
N ILE A 46 3.91 -1.36 10.90
CA ILE A 46 2.97 -2.50 10.87
C ILE A 46 2.59 -2.96 12.28
N ASP A 47 3.45 -2.70 13.26
CA ASP A 47 3.21 -2.97 14.67
C ASP A 47 2.08 -2.14 15.29
N GLN A 48 1.66 -1.04 14.66
CA GLN A 48 0.53 -0.21 15.10
C GLN A 48 -0.83 -0.73 14.61
N LEU A 49 -0.84 -1.74 13.73
CA LEU A 49 -2.08 -2.31 13.20
C LEU A 49 -2.58 -3.48 14.04
N SER A 50 -3.91 -3.64 14.04
CA SER A 50 -4.57 -4.84 14.57
C SER A 50 -4.09 -6.10 13.83
N LEU A 51 -4.11 -7.26 14.50
CA LEU A 51 -3.76 -8.54 13.87
C LEU A 51 -4.60 -8.84 12.63
N TRP A 52 -5.87 -8.42 12.62
CA TRP A 52 -6.76 -8.55 11.47
C TRP A 52 -6.26 -7.70 10.29
N SER A 53 -5.96 -6.42 10.54
CA SER A 53 -5.49 -5.48 9.52
C SER A 53 -4.11 -5.91 8.96
N ARG A 54 -3.22 -6.47 9.79
CA ARG A 54 -1.93 -7.03 9.36
C ARG A 54 -2.08 -8.23 8.42
N ASN A 55 -3.04 -9.11 8.70
CA ASN A 55 -3.28 -10.29 7.86
C ASN A 55 -4.02 -9.94 6.55
N ALA A 56 -4.70 -8.79 6.50
CA ALA A 56 -5.39 -8.28 5.31
C ALA A 56 -4.52 -7.34 4.44
N LEU A 57 -3.28 -7.11 4.86
CA LEU A 57 -2.29 -6.21 4.26
C LEU A 57 -1.59 -6.87 3.07
N ASP A 58 -2.39 -7.26 2.09
CA ASP A 58 -1.90 -7.47 0.74
C ASP A 58 -1.68 -6.11 0.08
N ASP A 59 -0.69 -6.02 -0.81
CA ASP A 59 -0.46 -4.83 -1.60
C ASP A 59 -1.67 -4.56 -2.50
N PHE A 60 -2.15 -3.32 -2.53
CA PHE A 60 -3.24 -2.94 -3.42
C PHE A 60 -3.15 -1.49 -3.90
N ILE A 61 -3.86 -1.21 -4.98
CA ILE A 61 -4.09 0.11 -5.55
C ILE A 61 -5.59 0.24 -5.80
N LEU A 62 -6.17 1.32 -5.31
CA LEU A 62 -7.54 1.71 -5.60
C LEU A 62 -7.52 2.87 -6.59
N PHE A 63 -8.15 2.70 -7.74
CA PHE A 63 -8.28 3.75 -8.75
C PHE A 63 -9.70 4.31 -8.70
N ASP A 64 -9.78 5.63 -8.53
CA ASP A 64 -11.02 6.42 -8.56
C ASP A 64 -12.15 5.83 -7.71
N ASP A 65 -11.81 5.16 -6.60
CA ASP A 65 -12.75 4.47 -5.72
C ASP A 65 -13.62 3.39 -6.40
N GLU A 66 -13.26 2.93 -7.60
CA GLU A 66 -14.07 2.02 -8.43
C GLU A 66 -13.34 0.74 -8.82
N LEU A 67 -12.02 0.81 -9.03
CA LEU A 67 -11.21 -0.32 -9.52
C LEU A 67 -10.14 -0.70 -8.52
N LEU A 68 -10.16 -1.97 -8.11
CA LEU A 68 -9.17 -2.54 -7.21
C LEU A 68 -8.16 -3.40 -7.97
N TYR A 69 -6.88 -3.04 -7.86
CA TYR A 69 -5.74 -3.89 -8.23
C TYR A 69 -5.10 -4.42 -6.93
N GLU A 70 -5.02 -5.73 -6.76
CA GLU A 70 -4.46 -6.35 -5.56
C GLU A 70 -3.41 -7.41 -5.90
N VAL A 71 -2.37 -7.51 -5.08
CA VAL A 71 -1.31 -8.53 -5.17
C VAL A 71 -1.29 -9.28 -3.84
N THR A 72 -1.73 -10.52 -3.87
CA THR A 72 -1.80 -11.40 -2.70
C THR A 72 -0.69 -12.45 -2.77
N LYS A 73 0.00 -12.68 -1.66
CA LYS A 73 0.96 -13.79 -1.55
C LYS A 73 0.21 -15.11 -1.39
N LEU A 74 0.50 -16.09 -2.25
CA LEU A 74 -0.13 -17.41 -2.16
C LEU A 74 0.52 -18.23 -1.03
N SER A 75 -0.16 -18.34 0.11
CA SER A 75 0.25 -19.21 1.22
C SER A 75 -0.25 -20.64 1.01
N GLY A 76 0.63 -21.64 1.10
CA GLY A 76 0.22 -23.05 1.20
C GLY A 76 0.38 -23.92 -0.05
N ILE A 77 0.83 -23.36 -1.19
CA ILE A 77 1.31 -24.19 -2.29
C ILE A 77 2.67 -24.72 -1.84
N ARG A 78 2.78 -26.05 -1.67
CA ARG A 78 4.05 -26.77 -1.50
C ARG A 78 4.91 -26.57 -2.76
N SER A 79 5.41 -25.37 -2.95
CA SER A 79 6.24 -24.99 -4.09
C SER A 79 7.66 -24.77 -3.59
N SER A 80 8.56 -25.36 -4.35
CA SER A 80 10.00 -25.49 -4.16
C SER A 80 10.72 -24.13 -4.03
N GLY A 81 10.62 -23.50 -2.85
CA GLY A 81 11.51 -22.41 -2.43
C GLY A 81 11.21 -21.01 -2.99
N THR A 82 10.41 -20.87 -4.06
CA THR A 82 10.10 -19.57 -4.67
C THR A 82 8.74 -19.03 -4.21
N PRO A 83 8.66 -17.79 -3.67
CA PRO A 83 7.39 -17.16 -3.36
C PRO A 83 6.51 -17.00 -4.60
N GLN A 84 5.23 -17.37 -4.49
CA GLN A 84 4.24 -17.17 -5.54
C GLN A 84 3.27 -16.05 -5.15
N TYR A 85 2.94 -15.21 -6.12
CA TYR A 85 2.03 -14.08 -5.95
C TYR A 85 0.90 -14.19 -6.98
N GLN A 86 -0.30 -13.83 -6.56
CA GLN A 86 -1.46 -13.69 -7.42
C GLN A 86 -1.82 -12.21 -7.54
N THR A 87 -1.93 -11.74 -8.77
CA THR A 87 -2.50 -10.42 -9.06
C THR A 87 -3.97 -10.58 -9.44
N ARG A 88 -4.84 -9.73 -8.89
CA ARG A 88 -6.25 -9.61 -9.30
C ARG A 88 -6.60 -8.16 -9.60
N ILE A 89 -7.40 -7.97 -10.63
CA ILE A 89 -8.06 -6.71 -10.95
C ILE A 89 -9.57 -6.96 -10.84
N THR A 90 -10.29 -6.13 -10.10
CA THR A 90 -11.72 -6.34 -9.86
C THR A 90 -12.48 -5.01 -9.74
N LEU A 91 -13.74 -5.05 -10.19
CA LEU A 91 -14.76 -3.99 -10.06
C LEU A 91 -15.85 -4.41 -9.05
N ASP A 92 -15.61 -5.47 -8.27
CA ASP A 92 -16.58 -5.92 -7.26
C ASP A 92 -16.74 -4.85 -6.18
N GLU A 93 -17.91 -4.22 -6.14
CA GLU A 93 -18.21 -3.09 -5.24
C GLU A 93 -17.94 -3.43 -3.77
N SER A 94 -18.27 -4.65 -3.34
CA SER A 94 -18.08 -5.07 -1.94
C SER A 94 -16.60 -5.17 -1.56
N ARG A 95 -15.75 -5.63 -2.49
CA ARG A 95 -14.29 -5.69 -2.28
C ARG A 95 -13.67 -4.31 -2.33
N VAL A 96 -14.11 -3.49 -3.28
CA VAL A 96 -13.68 -2.10 -3.46
C VAL A 96 -13.97 -1.30 -2.19
N GLU A 97 -15.21 -1.36 -1.67
CA GLU A 97 -15.60 -0.67 -0.44
C GLU A 97 -14.73 -1.11 0.74
N ARG A 98 -14.56 -2.41 0.93
CA ARG A 98 -13.74 -2.95 2.02
C ARG A 98 -12.29 -2.46 1.97
N LYS A 99 -11.71 -2.34 0.78
CA LYS A 99 -10.35 -1.82 0.61
C LYS A 99 -10.28 -0.30 0.75
N ARG A 100 -11.34 0.42 0.40
CA ARG A 100 -11.47 1.86 0.67
C ARG A 100 -11.52 2.15 2.17
N GLU A 101 -12.35 1.44 2.92
CA GLU A 101 -12.44 1.54 4.38
C GLU A 101 -11.09 1.22 5.05
N LEU A 102 -10.45 0.12 4.64
CA LEU A 102 -9.12 -0.24 5.12
C LEU A 102 -8.10 0.84 4.80
N PHE A 103 -8.11 1.39 3.58
CA PHE A 103 -7.20 2.48 3.20
C PHE A 103 -7.40 3.71 4.08
N ALA A 104 -8.65 4.12 4.32
CA ALA A 104 -8.96 5.25 5.18
C ALA A 104 -8.47 5.04 6.62
N GLU A 105 -8.64 3.84 7.17
CA GLU A 105 -8.13 3.44 8.48
C GLU A 105 -6.59 3.59 8.54
N ILE A 106 -5.87 2.92 7.62
CA ILE A 106 -4.41 2.93 7.62
C ILE A 106 -3.83 4.31 7.30
N TRP A 107 -4.50 5.09 6.46
CA TRP A 107 -4.12 6.46 6.16
C TRP A 107 -4.25 7.32 7.41
N GLY A 108 -5.37 7.21 8.14
CA GLY A 108 -5.65 7.99 9.35
C GLY A 108 -4.61 7.80 10.45
N VAL A 109 -4.09 6.59 10.62
CA VAL A 109 -3.05 6.28 11.63
C VAL A 109 -1.62 6.42 11.09
N GLY A 110 -1.44 6.39 9.77
CA GLY A 110 -0.14 6.61 9.15
C GLY A 110 0.42 8.01 9.44
N THR A 111 1.74 8.09 9.60
CA THR A 111 2.43 9.33 9.92
C THR A 111 3.03 9.96 8.67
N ALA A 112 3.03 11.30 8.62
CA ALA A 112 3.82 11.99 7.62
C ALA A 112 5.31 11.69 7.87
N PRO A 113 6.12 11.54 6.82
CA PRO A 113 7.57 11.41 6.95
C PRO A 113 8.13 12.65 7.67
N THR A 114 9.04 12.40 8.62
CA THR A 114 9.74 13.43 9.40
C THR A 114 11.00 13.92 8.71
#